data_AF-A0A2I1FYD4-F1
#
_entry.id   AF-A0A2I1FYD4-F1
#
_cell.length_a   1.000
_cell.length_b   1.000
_cell.length_c   1.000
_cell.angle_alpha   90.00
_cell.angle_beta   90.00
_cell.angle_gamma   90.00
#
_symmetry.space_group_name_H-M   'P 1'
#
loop_
_entity.id
_entity.type
_entity.pdbx_description
1 polymer ?
#
loop_
_entity_poly.entity_id
_entity_poly.type
_entity_poly.pdbx_seq_one_letter_code
_entity_poly.pdbx_strand_id
1 'polypeptide(L)'
;MKDSMNLIIFRYFAYTWAIVFFLLYLSYLTHQLATDYPLLNVKYNFLDVMQVPNMKICSYGHFDILASDCKLNNNSAIPECLRYVSDITYNADERRYCRTFNSDLKYVHGKPDGLNKLKFYFKINTTEAEAGTLGVAMITLDLIPPNFNPLLKMDKAVELRLQLQGNFVPAIVDRVALVKFKTKIYNSIPPWNFASIFGLPPTYHSTPSIECSVNYFPFNQNPFNMPIGTNSYFSISPGDFIVEETSEKRTTTILSIFGSAGGAFGIVMSTLAFLFGSPRLDPWGFVRRISIDIWYPIRTFISQDDDVNLPYYEIDFKKYLAIHKNLSKL
;
A
#
# COMPACT_ATOMS: atom_id res chain seq x y z
N MET A 1 54.69 -20.08 24.44
CA MET A 1 54.73 -20.08 22.95
C MET A 1 53.58 -20.90 22.34
N LYS A 2 53.15 -22.01 22.95
CA LYS A 2 52.00 -22.81 22.47
C LYS A 2 50.65 -22.08 22.60
N ASP A 3 50.42 -21.36 23.70
CA ASP A 3 49.17 -20.62 23.93
C ASP A 3 48.98 -19.41 23.00
N SER A 4 50.06 -18.74 22.61
CA SER A 4 50.01 -17.64 21.64
C SER A 4 49.65 -18.15 20.24
N MET A 5 50.09 -19.36 19.86
CA MET A 5 49.78 -19.95 18.56
C MET A 5 48.30 -20.36 18.47
N ASN A 6 47.76 -20.94 19.54
CA ASN A 6 46.35 -21.32 19.61
C ASN A 6 45.40 -20.11 19.54
N LEU A 7 45.76 -18.99 20.17
CA LEU A 7 44.97 -17.77 20.15
C LEU A 7 44.95 -17.09 18.76
N ILE A 8 46.06 -17.17 18.03
CA ILE A 8 46.16 -16.69 16.64
C ILE A 8 45.28 -17.54 15.72
N ILE A 9 45.36 -18.87 15.83
CA ILE A 9 44.54 -19.80 15.04
C ILE A 9 43.05 -19.58 15.31
N PHE A 10 42.66 -19.45 16.58
CA PHE A 10 41.27 -19.18 16.97
C PHE A 10 40.77 -17.85 16.39
N ARG A 11 41.61 -16.81 16.37
CA ARG A 11 41.27 -15.52 15.77
C ARG A 11 41.02 -15.62 14.26
N TYR A 12 41.86 -16.35 13.53
CA TYR A 12 41.64 -16.59 12.09
C TYR A 12 40.38 -17.41 11.83
N PHE A 13 40.09 -18.40 12.67
CA PHE A 13 38.85 -19.17 12.59
C PHE A 13 37.61 -18.30 12.83
N ALA A 14 37.64 -17.44 13.85
CA ALA A 14 36.54 -16.50 14.12
C ALA A 14 36.31 -15.51 12.96
N TYR A 15 37.39 -14.98 12.36
CA TYR A 15 37.27 -14.09 11.20
C TYR A 15 36.71 -14.79 9.96
N THR A 16 37.18 -16.01 9.66
CA THR A 16 36.69 -16.77 8.50
C THR A 16 35.21 -17.10 8.63
N TRP A 17 34.76 -17.54 9.82
CA TRP A 17 33.34 -17.75 10.08
C TRP A 17 32.50 -16.47 10.00
N ALA A 18 33.00 -15.36 10.55
CA ALA A 18 32.31 -14.07 10.45
C ALA A 18 32.13 -13.62 8.99
N ILE A 19 33.14 -13.84 8.13
CA ILE A 19 33.07 -13.53 6.70
C ILE A 19 32.04 -14.43 6.00
N VAL A 20 32.05 -15.74 6.28
CA VAL A 20 31.08 -16.68 5.69
C VAL A 20 29.65 -16.32 6.07
N PHE A 21 29.37 -16.04 7.35
CA PHE A 21 28.05 -15.62 7.80
C PHE A 21 27.62 -14.29 7.17
N PHE A 22 28.54 -13.34 7.02
CA PHE A 22 28.25 -12.07 6.37
C PHE A 22 27.93 -12.22 4.88
N LEU A 23 28.66 -13.08 4.15
CA LEU A 23 28.37 -13.38 2.74
C LEU A 23 27.01 -14.07 2.56
N LEU A 24 26.68 -15.03 3.43
CA LEU A 24 25.36 -15.66 3.44
C LEU A 24 24.24 -14.64 3.71
N TYR A 25 24.46 -13.70 4.63
CA TYR A 25 23.52 -12.63 4.92
C TYR A 25 23.33 -11.67 3.73
N LEU A 26 24.40 -11.30 3.01
CA LEU A 26 24.30 -10.51 1.78
C LEU A 26 23.54 -11.25 0.67
N SER A 27 23.77 -12.56 0.53
CA SER A 27 23.00 -13.40 -0.40
C SER A 27 21.51 -13.44 -0.04
N TYR A 28 21.19 -13.49 1.25
CA TYR A 28 19.80 -13.43 1.73
C TYR A 28 19.15 -12.09 1.41
N LEU A 29 19.83 -10.97 1.66
CA LEU A 29 19.31 -9.63 1.39
C LEU A 29 19.10 -9.36 -0.12
N THR A 30 20.01 -9.84 -0.96
CA THR A 30 19.89 -9.71 -2.43
C THR A 30 18.75 -10.57 -2.98
N HIS A 31 18.55 -11.77 -2.45
CA HIS A 31 17.36 -12.57 -2.77
C HIS A 31 16.07 -11.85 -2.36
N GLN A 32 16.04 -11.25 -1.16
CA GLN A 32 14.87 -10.51 -0.68
C GLN A 32 14.52 -9.32 -1.58
N LEU A 33 15.52 -8.62 -2.13
CA LEU A 33 15.32 -7.55 -3.12
C LEU A 33 14.72 -8.05 -4.43
N ALA A 34 15.18 -9.21 -4.90
CA ALA A 34 14.76 -9.79 -6.17
C ALA A 34 13.30 -10.28 -6.11
N THR A 35 12.86 -10.75 -4.94
CA THR A 35 11.49 -11.25 -4.72
C THR A 35 10.56 -10.21 -4.09
N ASP A 36 10.95 -8.94 -4.02
CA ASP A 36 10.15 -7.90 -3.37
C ASP A 36 8.89 -7.59 -4.18
N TYR A 37 7.75 -7.62 -3.50
CA TYR A 37 6.47 -7.18 -4.05
C TYR A 37 6.07 -5.86 -3.36
N PRO A 38 5.60 -4.86 -4.11
CA PRO A 38 5.16 -3.60 -3.49
C PRO A 38 3.98 -3.87 -2.55
N LEU A 39 4.07 -3.37 -1.33
CA LEU A 39 2.96 -3.34 -0.39
C LEU A 39 2.00 -2.20 -0.73
N LEU A 40 0.72 -2.38 -0.41
CA LEU A 40 -0.29 -1.34 -0.56
C LEU A 40 -0.40 -0.55 0.74
N ASN A 41 -0.28 0.76 0.63
CA ASN A 41 -0.52 1.70 1.71
C ASN A 41 -1.80 2.48 1.43
N VAL A 42 -2.81 2.29 2.28
CA VAL A 42 -4.13 2.90 2.14
C VAL A 42 -4.20 4.16 2.99
N LYS A 43 -4.61 5.26 2.37
CA LYS A 43 -4.92 6.54 3.03
C LYS A 43 -6.35 6.93 2.74
N TYR A 44 -6.96 7.64 3.66
CA TYR A 44 -8.31 8.17 3.52
C TYR A 44 -8.24 9.69 3.59
N ASN A 45 -8.67 10.34 2.51
CA ASN A 45 -8.76 11.79 2.44
C ASN A 45 -10.22 12.20 2.39
N PHE A 46 -10.63 13.14 3.24
CA PHE A 46 -11.96 13.74 3.18
C PHE A 46 -11.97 14.84 2.12
N LEU A 47 -12.98 14.82 1.24
CA LEU A 47 -13.20 15.86 0.24
C LEU A 47 -14.50 16.61 0.55
N ASP A 48 -14.43 17.93 0.65
CA ASP A 48 -15.62 18.77 0.80
C ASP A 48 -16.50 18.79 -0.47
N VAL A 49 -15.89 18.47 -1.62
CA VAL A 49 -16.50 18.52 -2.94
C VAL A 49 -16.16 17.25 -3.71
N MET A 50 -17.18 16.58 -4.23
CA MET A 50 -17.04 15.40 -5.08
C MET A 50 -17.75 15.65 -6.41
N GLN A 51 -17.03 15.50 -7.52
CA GLN A 51 -17.61 15.67 -8.86
C GLN A 51 -18.53 14.49 -9.21
N VAL A 52 -19.64 14.78 -9.88
CA VAL A 52 -20.52 13.74 -10.43
C VAL A 52 -19.75 12.99 -11.51
N PRO A 53 -19.66 11.65 -11.45
CA PRO A 53 -18.97 10.88 -12.48
C PRO A 53 -19.71 10.98 -13.81
N ASN A 54 -18.94 10.88 -14.90
CA ASN A 54 -19.52 10.71 -16.23
C ASN A 54 -20.10 9.32 -16.32
N MET A 55 -21.17 9.15 -17.11
CA MET A 55 -21.86 7.87 -17.15
C MET A 55 -22.21 7.48 -18.57
N LYS A 56 -22.01 6.20 -18.89
CA LYS A 56 -22.51 5.59 -20.11
C LYS A 56 -23.68 4.69 -19.72
N ILE A 57 -24.85 4.99 -20.27
CA ILE A 57 -26.12 4.34 -19.98
C ILE A 57 -26.48 3.54 -21.22
N CYS A 58 -26.45 2.20 -21.15
CA CYS A 58 -26.69 1.35 -22.32
C CYS A 58 -27.79 0.31 -22.08
N SER A 59 -28.44 -0.14 -23.15
CA SER A 59 -29.42 -1.22 -23.13
C SER A 59 -29.35 -1.99 -24.44
N TYR A 60 -29.71 -3.27 -24.42
CA TYR A 60 -29.86 -4.06 -25.65
C TYR A 60 -31.10 -3.66 -26.45
N GLY A 61 -32.15 -3.22 -25.76
CA GLY A 61 -33.37 -2.70 -26.36
C GLY A 61 -33.36 -1.17 -26.44
N HIS A 62 -34.24 -0.61 -27.26
CA HIS A 62 -34.45 0.83 -27.30
C HIS A 62 -35.03 1.32 -25.96
N PHE A 63 -34.50 2.43 -25.45
CA PHE A 63 -34.94 3.01 -24.18
C PHE A 63 -34.89 4.53 -24.24
N ASP A 64 -35.78 5.14 -23.46
CA ASP A 64 -35.87 6.59 -23.31
C ASP A 64 -35.64 7.03 -21.88
N ILE A 65 -34.91 8.13 -21.72
CA ILE A 65 -34.81 8.85 -20.46
C ILE A 65 -35.85 9.97 -20.53
N LEU A 66 -36.93 9.83 -19.77
CA LEU A 66 -38.09 10.72 -19.84
C LEU A 66 -37.86 12.02 -19.06
N ALA A 67 -37.17 11.93 -17.92
CA ALA A 67 -36.80 13.09 -17.12
C ALA A 67 -35.58 12.81 -16.27
N SER A 68 -34.95 13.89 -15.82
CA SER A 68 -33.85 13.86 -14.86
C SER A 68 -34.06 14.93 -13.80
N ASP A 69 -34.06 14.53 -12.53
CA ASP A 69 -34.15 15.44 -11.39
C ASP A 69 -32.76 15.70 -10.82
N CYS A 70 -32.24 16.90 -11.04
CA CYS A 70 -31.07 17.43 -10.34
C CYS A 70 -31.56 18.37 -9.21
N LYS A 71 -31.48 17.94 -7.95
CA LYS A 71 -31.85 18.77 -6.79
C LYS A 71 -30.63 19.18 -5.97
N LEU A 72 -30.56 20.46 -5.63
CA LEU A 72 -29.55 21.03 -4.74
C LEU A 72 -29.92 20.83 -3.26
N ASN A 73 -28.97 21.11 -2.36
CA ASN A 73 -29.18 21.02 -0.91
C ASN A 73 -30.27 21.99 -0.42
N ASN A 74 -30.45 23.13 -1.09
CA ASN A 74 -31.53 24.08 -0.82
C ASN A 74 -32.92 23.65 -1.35
N ASN A 75 -33.07 22.41 -1.83
CA ASN A 75 -34.25 21.89 -2.51
C ASN A 75 -34.63 22.61 -3.82
N SER A 76 -33.84 23.58 -4.27
CA SER A 76 -33.96 24.14 -5.61
C SER A 76 -33.60 23.07 -6.65
N ALA A 77 -34.40 22.98 -7.71
CA ALA A 77 -34.13 22.12 -8.85
C ALA A 77 -33.28 22.90 -9.87
N ILE A 78 -32.28 22.23 -10.45
CA ILE A 78 -31.55 22.78 -11.59
C ILE A 78 -32.46 22.63 -12.82
N PRO A 79 -32.84 23.74 -13.49
CA PRO A 79 -33.67 23.66 -14.69
C PRO A 79 -32.91 22.91 -15.80
N GLU A 80 -33.62 22.02 -16.51
CA GLU A 80 -33.11 21.29 -17.69
C GLU A 80 -31.86 20.42 -17.44
N CYS A 81 -31.85 19.67 -16.33
CA CYS A 81 -30.87 18.61 -16.04
C CYS A 81 -30.71 17.58 -17.20
N LEU A 82 -31.73 17.45 -18.07
CA LEU A 82 -31.71 16.55 -19.22
C LEU A 82 -30.70 16.99 -20.30
N ARG A 83 -30.28 18.26 -20.32
CA ARG A 83 -29.30 18.78 -21.29
C ARG A 83 -27.92 18.11 -21.16
N TYR A 84 -27.62 17.55 -19.99
CA TYR A 84 -26.37 16.80 -19.76
C TYR A 84 -26.41 15.37 -20.30
N VAL A 85 -27.59 14.91 -20.74
CA VAL A 85 -27.79 13.59 -21.36
C VAL A 85 -27.71 13.74 -22.87
N SER A 86 -26.81 13.00 -23.51
CA SER A 86 -26.69 12.96 -24.96
C SER A 86 -27.86 12.26 -25.62
N ASP A 87 -28.01 12.49 -26.93
CA ASP A 87 -28.90 11.70 -27.76
C ASP A 87 -28.51 10.21 -27.76
N ILE A 88 -29.49 9.37 -28.10
CA ILE A 88 -29.32 7.92 -28.17
C ILE A 88 -28.48 7.56 -29.40
N THR A 89 -27.43 6.78 -29.15
CA THR A 89 -26.52 6.26 -30.17
C THR A 89 -26.62 4.75 -30.21
N TYR A 90 -26.60 4.15 -31.41
CA TYR A 90 -26.56 2.70 -31.56
C TYR A 90 -25.11 2.26 -31.78
N ASN A 91 -24.58 1.47 -30.86
CA ASN A 91 -23.26 0.87 -31.00
C ASN A 91 -23.39 -0.48 -31.73
N ALA A 92 -22.93 -0.53 -32.99
CA ALA A 92 -23.01 -1.71 -33.83
C ALA A 92 -22.14 -2.87 -33.30
N ASP A 93 -21.01 -2.56 -32.68
CA ASP A 93 -20.06 -3.57 -32.18
C ASP A 93 -20.62 -4.31 -30.96
N GLU A 94 -21.25 -3.57 -30.05
CA GLU A 94 -21.83 -4.11 -28.81
C GLU A 94 -23.30 -4.53 -28.97
N ARG A 95 -23.94 -4.19 -30.10
CA ARG A 95 -25.39 -4.34 -30.36
C ARG A 95 -26.26 -3.75 -29.24
N ARG A 96 -25.91 -2.55 -28.79
CA ARG A 96 -26.58 -1.84 -27.70
C ARG A 96 -26.87 -0.40 -28.06
N TYR A 97 -28.00 0.10 -27.60
CA TYR A 97 -28.30 1.53 -27.57
C TYR A 97 -27.64 2.15 -26.35
N CYS A 98 -26.97 3.29 -26.51
CA CYS A 98 -26.26 3.97 -25.44
C CYS A 98 -26.54 5.47 -25.45
N ARG A 99 -26.65 6.05 -24.26
CA ARG A 99 -26.62 7.48 -23.99
C ARG A 99 -25.45 7.78 -23.06
N THR A 100 -24.91 8.98 -23.17
CA THR A 100 -23.85 9.45 -22.26
C THR A 100 -24.38 10.59 -21.41
N PHE A 101 -24.06 10.58 -20.13
CA PHE A 101 -24.27 11.70 -19.24
C PHE A 101 -22.91 12.31 -18.93
N ASN A 102 -22.74 13.57 -19.30
CA ASN A 102 -21.53 14.32 -19.05
C ASN A 102 -21.92 15.63 -18.37
N SER A 103 -21.43 15.85 -17.15
CA SER A 103 -21.77 17.05 -16.38
C SER A 103 -20.60 17.51 -15.52
N ASP A 104 -20.47 18.82 -15.40
CA ASP A 104 -19.52 19.45 -14.47
C ASP A 104 -20.12 19.65 -13.06
N LEU A 105 -21.26 18.99 -12.77
CA LEU A 105 -21.96 19.09 -11.50
C LEU A 105 -21.14 18.48 -10.37
N LYS A 106 -21.30 19.04 -9.16
CA LYS A 106 -20.54 18.64 -7.98
C LYS A 106 -21.46 18.46 -6.78
N TYR A 107 -21.30 17.34 -6.08
CA TYR A 107 -21.81 17.15 -4.73
C TYR A 107 -20.92 17.95 -3.78
N VAL A 108 -21.53 18.82 -2.97
CA VAL A 108 -20.81 19.61 -1.97
C VAL A 108 -21.41 19.34 -0.61
N HIS A 109 -20.57 18.92 0.33
CA HIS A 109 -21.02 18.61 1.68
C HIS A 109 -21.40 19.89 2.43
N GLY A 110 -22.61 19.94 3.00
CA GLY A 110 -23.05 21.02 3.88
C GLY A 110 -23.26 22.41 3.25
N LYS A 111 -23.07 22.57 1.93
CA LYS A 111 -23.31 23.86 1.24
C LYS A 111 -24.63 23.89 0.47
N PRO A 112 -25.34 25.02 0.46
CA PRO A 112 -26.63 25.19 -0.22
C PRO A 112 -26.58 24.86 -1.73
N ASP A 113 -25.46 25.20 -2.37
CA ASP A 113 -25.25 25.06 -3.82
C ASP A 113 -24.75 23.67 -4.24
N GLY A 114 -24.56 22.76 -3.28
CA GLY A 114 -24.17 21.39 -3.56
C GLY A 114 -25.32 20.58 -4.14
N LEU A 115 -25.02 19.74 -5.14
CA LEU A 115 -25.96 18.72 -5.59
C LEU A 115 -26.27 17.77 -4.41
N ASN A 116 -27.54 17.48 -4.21
CA ASN A 116 -28.02 16.56 -3.17
C ASN A 116 -28.47 15.24 -3.80
N LYS A 117 -29.31 15.35 -4.83
CA LYS A 117 -29.95 14.19 -5.47
C LYS A 117 -29.89 14.32 -6.98
N LEU A 118 -29.44 13.25 -7.61
CA LEU A 118 -29.49 13.08 -9.06
C LEU A 118 -30.33 11.84 -9.35
N LYS A 119 -31.42 12.00 -10.09
CA LYS A 119 -32.31 10.89 -10.47
C LYS A 119 -32.59 10.91 -11.96
N PHE A 120 -32.71 9.74 -12.55
CA PHE A 120 -33.08 9.56 -13.95
C PHE A 120 -34.27 8.61 -14.04
N TYR A 121 -35.32 9.07 -14.71
CA TYR A 121 -36.53 8.31 -14.99
C TYR A 121 -36.43 7.73 -16.38
N PHE A 122 -36.60 6.42 -16.53
CA PHE A 122 -36.44 5.76 -17.81
C PHE A 122 -37.62 4.85 -18.15
N LYS A 123 -37.81 4.68 -19.46
CA LYS A 123 -38.80 3.80 -20.06
C LYS A 123 -38.09 2.85 -21.01
N ILE A 124 -38.33 1.56 -20.85
CA ILE A 124 -37.89 0.54 -21.80
C ILE A 124 -39.14 0.04 -22.49
N ASN A 125 -39.14 0.07 -23.82
CA ASN A 125 -40.26 -0.48 -24.60
C ASN A 125 -40.10 -1.99 -24.72
N THR A 126 -40.39 -2.72 -23.64
CA THR A 126 -40.37 -4.18 -23.65
C THR A 126 -41.62 -4.70 -24.33
N THR A 127 -41.45 -5.52 -25.37
CA THR A 127 -42.56 -6.34 -25.88
C THR A 127 -42.77 -7.55 -24.96
N GLU A 128 -44.00 -8.02 -24.78
CA GLU A 128 -44.32 -9.17 -23.91
C GLU A 128 -43.49 -10.43 -24.24
N ALA A 129 -43.02 -10.55 -25.49
CA ALA A 129 -42.15 -11.64 -25.94
C ALA A 129 -40.73 -11.59 -25.35
N GLU A 130 -40.14 -10.41 -25.13
CA GLU A 130 -38.77 -10.28 -24.58
C GLU A 130 -38.74 -10.45 -23.06
N ALA A 131 -39.82 -10.08 -22.37
CA ALA A 131 -39.99 -10.29 -20.93
C ALA A 131 -40.04 -11.78 -20.57
N GLY A 132 -40.57 -12.63 -21.47
CA GLY A 132 -40.65 -14.08 -21.28
C GLY A 132 -39.32 -14.83 -21.50
N THR A 133 -38.38 -14.30 -22.30
CA THR A 133 -37.14 -15.01 -22.67
C THR A 133 -35.87 -14.48 -21.99
N LEU A 134 -35.81 -13.18 -21.63
CA LEU A 134 -34.61 -12.55 -21.06
C LEU A 134 -34.61 -12.45 -19.52
N GLY A 135 -35.68 -12.91 -18.86
CA GLY A 135 -35.80 -12.94 -17.40
C GLY A 135 -36.06 -11.59 -16.75
N VAL A 136 -35.40 -10.49 -17.19
CA VAL A 136 -35.64 -9.11 -16.73
C VAL A 136 -35.07 -8.09 -17.74
N ALA A 137 -35.85 -7.09 -18.16
CA ALA A 137 -35.32 -5.95 -18.93
C ALA A 137 -34.54 -4.98 -18.03
N MET A 138 -33.35 -4.56 -18.47
CA MET A 138 -32.47 -3.71 -17.67
C MET A 138 -31.62 -2.76 -18.53
N ILE A 139 -31.21 -1.66 -17.90
CA ILE A 139 -30.22 -0.72 -18.41
C ILE A 139 -28.91 -0.95 -17.66
N THR A 140 -27.80 -0.89 -18.37
CA THR A 140 -26.45 -0.96 -17.84
C THR A 140 -25.88 0.44 -17.65
N LEU A 141 -25.54 0.79 -16.41
CA LEU A 141 -24.83 2.02 -16.09
C LEU A 141 -23.35 1.71 -15.93
N ASP A 142 -22.51 2.42 -16.67
CA ASP A 142 -21.05 2.37 -16.54
C ASP A 142 -20.57 3.75 -16.07
N LEU A 143 -19.99 3.79 -14.88
CA LEU A 143 -19.54 5.02 -14.23
C LEU A 143 -18.05 5.26 -14.51
N ILE A 144 -17.78 6.38 -15.18
CA ILE A 144 -16.47 6.79 -15.65
C ILE A 144 -15.96 7.93 -14.75
N PRO A 145 -14.74 7.80 -14.18
CA PRO A 145 -14.15 8.88 -13.39
C PRO A 145 -13.95 10.15 -14.24
N PRO A 146 -14.22 11.35 -13.71
CA PRO A 146 -14.14 12.60 -14.47
C PRO A 146 -12.70 12.93 -14.92
N ASN A 147 -11.70 12.48 -14.16
CA ASN A 147 -10.28 12.69 -14.47
C ASN A 147 -9.61 11.47 -15.12
N PHE A 148 -10.41 10.57 -15.73
CA PHE A 148 -9.86 9.38 -16.37
C PHE A 148 -9.15 9.76 -17.68
N ASN A 149 -7.85 9.46 -17.77
CA ASN A 149 -7.08 9.64 -19.00
C ASN A 149 -6.76 8.26 -19.62
N PRO A 150 -7.40 7.89 -20.75
CA PRO A 150 -7.19 6.60 -21.39
C PRO A 150 -5.77 6.43 -21.99
N LEU A 151 -5.01 7.52 -22.13
CA LEU A 151 -3.65 7.48 -22.69
C LEU A 151 -2.59 7.09 -21.65
N LEU A 152 -2.90 7.13 -20.35
CA LEU A 152 -2.00 6.57 -19.35
C LEU A 152 -2.11 5.05 -19.40
N LYS A 153 -1.13 4.40 -20.05
CA LYS A 153 -0.96 2.95 -20.01
C LYS A 153 -0.77 2.52 -18.56
N MET A 154 -1.75 1.82 -18.02
CA MET A 154 -1.66 1.18 -16.72
C MET A 154 -0.80 -0.07 -16.80
N ASP A 155 -0.34 -0.54 -15.65
CA ASP A 155 0.18 -1.90 -15.56
C ASP A 155 -0.95 -2.91 -15.81
N LYS A 156 -0.65 -3.98 -16.55
CA LYS A 156 -1.65 -4.94 -17.05
C LYS A 156 -2.42 -5.62 -15.92
N ALA A 157 -1.79 -5.81 -14.76
CA ALA A 157 -2.43 -6.38 -13.58
C ALA A 157 -3.45 -5.43 -12.93
N VAL A 158 -3.16 -4.12 -12.96
CA VAL A 158 -4.06 -3.07 -12.46
C VAL A 158 -5.24 -2.90 -13.40
N GLU A 159 -4.99 -2.88 -14.70
CA GLU A 159 -6.04 -2.85 -15.72
C GLU A 159 -6.99 -4.04 -15.58
N LEU A 160 -6.45 -5.27 -15.46
CA LEU A 160 -7.26 -6.46 -15.30
C LEU A 160 -8.10 -6.42 -14.02
N ARG A 161 -7.55 -5.92 -12.91
CA ARG A 161 -8.29 -5.75 -11.65
C ARG A 161 -9.42 -4.74 -11.78
N LEU A 162 -9.18 -3.61 -12.44
CA LEU A 162 -10.20 -2.59 -12.68
C LEU A 162 -11.29 -3.10 -13.62
N GLN A 163 -10.92 -3.87 -14.66
CA GLN A 163 -11.88 -4.54 -15.54
C GLN A 163 -12.73 -5.58 -14.79
N LEU A 164 -12.10 -6.38 -13.92
CA LEU A 164 -12.79 -7.39 -13.11
C LEU A 164 -13.70 -6.79 -12.05
N GLN A 165 -13.36 -5.62 -11.51
CA GLN A 165 -14.20 -4.92 -10.53
C GLN A 165 -15.42 -4.23 -11.17
N GLY A 166 -15.45 -4.16 -12.51
CA GLY A 166 -16.62 -3.87 -13.35
C GLY A 166 -17.64 -2.90 -12.76
N ASN A 167 -17.55 -1.61 -13.12
CA ASN A 167 -18.46 -0.55 -12.67
C ASN A 167 -19.88 -0.63 -13.26
N PHE A 168 -20.29 -1.83 -13.66
CA PHE A 168 -21.59 -2.09 -14.25
C PHE A 168 -22.65 -2.16 -13.15
N VAL A 169 -23.57 -1.20 -13.19
CA VAL A 169 -24.75 -1.21 -12.34
C VAL A 169 -25.99 -1.51 -13.20
N PRO A 170 -26.69 -2.63 -12.97
CA PRO A 170 -27.96 -2.89 -13.63
C PRO A 170 -29.07 -2.06 -13.02
N ALA A 171 -29.78 -1.27 -13.82
CA ALA A 171 -31.05 -0.66 -13.47
C ALA A 171 -32.18 -1.52 -14.06
N ILE A 172 -33.03 -2.07 -13.19
CA ILE A 172 -34.02 -3.10 -13.53
C ILE A 172 -35.40 -2.45 -13.70
N VAL A 173 -36.18 -2.93 -14.68
CA VAL A 173 -37.60 -2.55 -14.82
C VAL A 173 -38.40 -2.94 -13.57
N ASP A 174 -39.37 -2.12 -13.16
CA ASP A 174 -40.17 -2.28 -11.93
C ASP A 174 -39.37 -2.28 -10.62
N ARG A 175 -38.10 -1.86 -10.65
CA ARG A 175 -37.28 -1.67 -9.46
C ARG A 175 -36.52 -0.36 -9.48
N VAL A 176 -36.53 0.34 -8.37
CA VAL A 176 -35.71 1.53 -8.17
C VAL A 176 -34.29 1.13 -7.81
N ALA A 177 -33.31 1.61 -8.57
CA ALA A 177 -31.90 1.42 -8.26
C ALA A 177 -31.32 2.66 -7.57
N LEU A 178 -30.91 2.53 -6.30
CA LEU A 178 -30.14 3.55 -5.59
C LEU A 178 -28.65 3.20 -5.69
N VAL A 179 -27.93 3.97 -6.49
CA VAL A 179 -26.49 3.82 -6.73
C VAL A 179 -25.73 4.77 -5.81
N LYS A 180 -24.92 4.18 -4.94
CA LYS A 180 -23.96 4.88 -4.11
C LYS A 180 -22.57 4.64 -4.67
N PHE A 181 -21.90 5.70 -5.09
CA PHE A 181 -20.54 5.58 -5.63
C PHE A 181 -19.50 6.05 -4.62
N LYS A 182 -18.32 5.43 -4.65
CA LYS A 182 -17.13 5.83 -3.90
C LYS A 182 -15.98 5.97 -4.88
N THR A 183 -15.23 7.05 -4.78
CA THR A 183 -14.05 7.26 -5.63
C THR A 183 -12.82 6.69 -4.95
N LYS A 184 -12.01 5.93 -5.71
CA LYS A 184 -10.71 5.43 -5.27
C LYS A 184 -9.62 5.95 -6.19
N ILE A 185 -8.45 6.18 -5.63
CA ILE A 185 -7.26 6.54 -6.41
C ILE A 185 -6.22 5.46 -6.17
N TYR A 186 -5.73 4.86 -7.25
CA TYR A 186 -4.66 3.89 -7.22
C TYR A 186 -3.38 4.53 -7.74
N ASN A 187 -2.42 4.73 -6.84
CA ASN A 187 -1.10 5.27 -7.14
C ASN A 187 -0.12 4.11 -7.33
N SER A 188 0.12 3.75 -8.59
CA SER A 188 1.05 2.69 -8.98
C SER A 188 2.47 3.23 -9.16
N ILE A 189 3.48 2.40 -8.86
CA ILE A 189 4.87 2.69 -9.17
C ILE A 189 5.16 2.14 -10.58
N PRO A 190 5.62 2.98 -11.54
CA PRO A 190 5.97 2.48 -12.87
C PRO A 190 7.11 1.45 -12.80
N PRO A 191 7.14 0.46 -13.71
CA PRO A 191 8.13 -0.62 -13.69
C PRO A 191 9.58 -0.12 -13.80
N TRP A 192 9.81 1.04 -14.40
CA TRP A 192 11.13 1.65 -14.60
C TRP A 192 11.47 2.76 -13.60
N ASN A 193 10.84 2.76 -12.41
CA ASN A 193 11.10 3.77 -11.41
C ASN A 193 12.35 3.48 -10.57
N PHE A 194 13.52 3.93 -11.02
CA PHE A 194 14.78 3.78 -10.29
C PHE A 194 14.75 4.44 -8.90
N ALA A 195 14.06 5.57 -8.72
CA ALA A 195 13.97 6.24 -7.42
C ALA A 195 13.35 5.30 -6.36
N SER A 196 12.28 4.60 -6.72
CA SER A 196 11.62 3.62 -5.85
C SER A 196 12.54 2.46 -5.43
N ILE A 197 13.42 2.00 -6.33
CA ILE A 197 14.34 0.89 -6.10
C ILE A 197 15.48 1.34 -5.17
N PHE A 198 15.98 2.56 -5.38
CA PHE A 198 17.03 3.13 -4.54
C PHE A 198 16.56 3.53 -3.14
N GLY A 199 15.26 3.75 -2.93
CA GLY A 199 14.69 4.19 -1.65
C GLY A 199 14.40 5.68 -1.57
N LEU A 200 14.35 6.35 -2.72
CA LEU A 200 13.85 7.71 -2.87
C LEU A 200 12.34 7.72 -3.10
N PRO A 201 11.65 8.85 -2.86
CA PRO A 201 10.22 8.97 -3.14
C PRO A 201 9.91 8.60 -4.59
N PRO A 202 9.04 7.62 -4.86
CA PRO A 202 8.70 7.25 -6.23
C PRO A 202 7.82 8.30 -6.89
N THR A 203 7.94 8.41 -8.20
CA THR A 203 6.95 9.08 -9.04
C THR A 203 5.80 8.10 -9.30
N TYR A 204 4.60 8.48 -8.87
CA TYR A 204 3.41 7.64 -8.98
C TYR A 204 2.65 7.92 -10.29
N HIS A 205 2.07 6.87 -10.86
CA HIS A 205 0.98 6.99 -11.83
C HIS A 205 -0.35 6.81 -11.11
N SER A 206 -1.08 7.91 -10.97
CA SER A 206 -2.40 7.95 -10.36
C SER A 206 -3.47 7.52 -11.34
N THR A 207 -4.20 6.47 -10.97
CA THR A 207 -5.33 5.95 -11.70
C THR A 207 -6.60 6.16 -10.87
N PRO A 208 -7.53 7.01 -11.29
CA PRO A 208 -8.82 7.12 -10.63
C PRO A 208 -9.70 5.92 -10.99
N SER A 209 -10.39 5.39 -9.99
CA SER A 209 -11.38 4.33 -10.11
C SER A 209 -12.64 4.71 -9.31
N ILE A 210 -13.75 4.07 -9.64
CA ILE A 210 -15.02 4.25 -8.95
C ILE A 210 -15.49 2.87 -8.51
N GLU A 211 -15.91 2.75 -7.27
CA GLU A 211 -16.61 1.58 -6.76
C GLU A 211 -18.08 1.93 -6.53
N CYS A 212 -18.99 1.06 -6.97
CA CYS A 212 -20.42 1.28 -6.86
C CYS A 212 -21.09 0.25 -5.95
N SER A 213 -21.99 0.72 -5.10
CA SER A 213 -22.90 -0.10 -4.30
C SER A 213 -24.33 0.22 -4.71
N VAL A 214 -25.13 -0.81 -4.95
CA VAL A 214 -26.48 -0.68 -5.51
C VAL A 214 -27.49 -1.30 -4.56
N ASN A 215 -28.51 -0.54 -4.22
CA ASN A 215 -29.65 -1.03 -3.47
C ASN A 215 -30.91 -0.98 -4.34
N TYR A 216 -31.67 -2.06 -4.38
CA TYR A 216 -32.90 -2.15 -5.13
C TYR A 216 -34.12 -2.03 -4.22
N PHE A 217 -35.07 -1.19 -4.62
CA PHE A 217 -36.35 -1.04 -3.94
C PHE A 217 -37.49 -1.35 -4.93
N PRO A 218 -38.64 -1.86 -4.44
CA PRO A 218 -39.81 -2.05 -5.31
C PRO A 218 -40.24 -0.70 -5.89
N PHE A 219 -40.52 -0.68 -7.19
CA PHE A 219 -40.98 0.52 -7.86
C PHE A 219 -42.44 0.82 -7.47
N ASN A 220 -42.65 1.99 -6.88
CA ASN A 220 -44.00 2.52 -6.68
C ASN A 220 -44.36 3.34 -7.92
N GLN A 221 -45.39 2.92 -8.65
CA GLN A 221 -45.87 3.56 -9.87
C GLN A 221 -46.52 4.94 -9.64
N ASN A 222 -46.70 5.36 -8.38
CA ASN A 222 -47.37 6.61 -8.03
C ASN A 222 -46.56 7.57 -7.11
N PRO A 223 -45.30 7.94 -7.41
CA PRO A 223 -44.61 9.00 -6.69
C PRO A 223 -44.97 10.39 -7.24
N PHE A 224 -45.00 11.39 -6.37
CA PHE A 224 -45.22 12.80 -6.71
C PHE A 224 -44.20 13.27 -7.78
N ASN A 225 -44.66 13.92 -8.85
CA ASN A 225 -43.88 14.46 -9.98
C ASN A 225 -43.17 13.46 -10.92
N MET A 226 -43.71 12.24 -11.06
CA MET A 226 -43.18 11.28 -12.03
C MET A 226 -43.69 11.51 -13.46
N PRO A 227 -42.84 11.42 -14.51
CA PRO A 227 -43.31 11.47 -15.89
C PRO A 227 -44.21 10.29 -16.23
N ILE A 228 -45.27 10.55 -16.99
CA ILE A 228 -46.22 9.52 -17.44
C ILE A 228 -45.49 8.47 -18.28
N GLY A 229 -45.73 7.19 -17.98
CA GLY A 229 -45.17 6.07 -18.72
C GLY A 229 -43.74 5.68 -18.31
N THR A 230 -43.28 6.13 -17.14
CA THR A 230 -42.00 5.67 -16.58
C THR A 230 -42.14 4.27 -16.01
N ASN A 231 -41.23 3.36 -16.38
CA ASN A 231 -41.22 1.98 -15.89
C ASN A 231 -40.33 1.80 -14.66
N SER A 232 -39.30 2.64 -14.52
CA SER A 232 -38.36 2.60 -13.39
C SER A 232 -37.52 3.89 -13.34
N TYR A 233 -36.80 4.08 -12.23
CA TYR A 233 -35.81 5.15 -12.11
C TYR A 233 -34.58 4.68 -11.33
N PHE A 234 -33.44 5.29 -11.63
CA PHE A 234 -32.23 5.14 -10.83
C PHE A 234 -31.80 6.48 -10.24
N SER A 235 -31.24 6.43 -9.04
CA SER A 235 -30.74 7.59 -8.31
C SER A 235 -29.27 7.40 -8.02
N ILE A 236 -28.49 8.47 -8.17
CA ILE A 236 -27.06 8.46 -7.99
C ILE A 236 -26.70 9.44 -6.90
N SER A 237 -25.88 8.98 -5.98
CA SER A 237 -25.43 9.75 -4.82
C SER A 237 -24.03 9.31 -4.41
N PRO A 238 -23.21 10.21 -3.84
CA PRO A 238 -21.98 9.81 -3.20
C PRO A 238 -22.31 8.90 -2.01
N GLY A 239 -21.62 7.77 -1.90
CA GLY A 239 -21.75 6.88 -0.76
C GLY A 239 -21.17 7.53 0.50
N ASP A 240 -19.97 8.07 0.36
CA ASP A 240 -19.25 8.87 1.37
C ASP A 240 -18.43 9.95 0.65
N PHE A 241 -18.10 11.03 1.36
CA PHE A 241 -17.19 12.10 0.88
C PHE A 241 -15.71 11.77 1.17
N ILE A 242 -15.39 10.48 1.25
CA ILE A 242 -14.05 9.97 1.56
C ILE A 242 -13.47 9.37 0.29
N VAL A 243 -12.27 9.79 -0.07
CA VAL A 243 -11.49 9.21 -1.15
C VAL A 243 -10.45 8.28 -0.57
N GLU A 244 -10.53 7.02 -0.98
CA GLU A 244 -9.55 6.00 -0.65
C GLU A 244 -8.38 6.11 -1.63
N GLU A 245 -7.23 6.53 -1.12
CA GLU A 245 -5.99 6.64 -1.88
C GLU A 245 -5.09 5.46 -1.52
N THR A 246 -4.95 4.53 -2.45
CA THR A 246 -4.10 3.35 -2.31
C THR A 246 -2.79 3.61 -3.04
N SER A 247 -1.67 3.54 -2.33
CA SER A 247 -0.34 3.81 -2.87
C SER A 247 0.55 2.59 -2.74
N GLU A 248 1.21 2.22 -3.82
CA GLU A 248 2.22 1.18 -3.80
C GLU A 248 3.47 1.67 -3.07
N LYS A 249 4.03 0.85 -2.18
CA LYS A 249 5.25 1.13 -1.44
C LYS A 249 6.14 -0.10 -1.44
N ARG A 250 7.36 0.03 -1.98
CA ARG A 250 8.36 -1.02 -1.87
C ARG A 250 8.87 -1.13 -0.43
N THR A 251 8.92 -2.36 0.07
CA THR A 251 9.41 -2.67 1.42
C THR A 251 10.90 -2.82 1.47
N THR A 252 11.50 -3.38 0.41
CA THR A 252 12.94 -3.53 0.32
C THR A 252 13.49 -2.61 -0.75
N THR A 253 14.43 -1.78 -0.34
CA THR A 253 15.11 -0.82 -1.21
C THR A 253 16.61 -1.05 -1.11
N ILE A 254 17.35 -0.60 -2.11
CA ILE A 254 18.81 -0.68 -2.09
C ILE A 254 19.35 0.04 -0.85
N LEU A 255 18.83 1.23 -0.51
CA LEU A 255 19.24 1.95 0.69
C LEU A 255 18.93 1.19 1.98
N SER A 256 17.77 0.52 2.08
CA SER A 256 17.48 -0.29 3.27
C SER A 256 18.41 -1.49 3.38
N ILE A 257 18.80 -2.10 2.26
CA ILE A 257 19.76 -3.20 2.21
C ILE A 257 21.15 -2.72 2.64
N PHE A 258 21.65 -1.63 2.08
CA PHE A 258 22.92 -1.04 2.51
C PHE A 258 22.90 -0.65 3.99
N GLY A 259 21.79 -0.08 4.48
CA GLY A 259 21.60 0.23 5.89
C GLY A 259 21.66 -1.02 6.78
N SER A 260 20.94 -2.09 6.40
CA SER A 260 20.94 -3.35 7.14
C SER A 260 22.29 -4.07 7.11
N ALA A 261 22.94 -4.13 5.94
CA ALA A 261 24.27 -4.70 5.76
C ALA A 261 25.33 -3.93 6.56
N GLY A 262 25.27 -2.59 6.54
CA GLY A 262 26.14 -1.73 7.35
C GLY A 262 25.93 -1.92 8.85
N GLY A 263 24.67 -2.04 9.30
CA GLY A 263 24.34 -2.33 10.69
C GLY A 263 24.87 -3.69 11.15
N ALA A 264 24.64 -4.75 10.36
CA ALA A 264 25.14 -6.09 10.65
C ALA A 264 26.68 -6.13 10.67
N PHE A 265 27.33 -5.49 9.70
CA PHE A 265 28.78 -5.35 9.67
C PHE A 265 29.31 -4.63 10.92
N GLY A 266 28.65 -3.55 11.34
CA GLY A 266 29.01 -2.80 12.53
C GLY A 266 28.93 -3.64 13.81
N ILE A 267 27.90 -4.48 13.96
CA ILE A 267 27.75 -5.41 15.10
C ILE A 267 28.90 -6.42 15.09
N VAL A 268 29.12 -7.11 13.96
CA VAL A 268 30.16 -8.14 13.82
C VAL A 268 31.54 -7.55 14.13
N MET A 269 31.86 -6.39 13.56
CA MET A 269 33.15 -5.72 13.80
C MET A 269 33.30 -5.25 15.25
N SER A 270 32.22 -4.75 15.87
CA SER A 270 32.24 -4.35 17.28
C SER A 270 32.46 -5.54 18.21
N THR A 271 31.78 -6.67 17.96
CA THR A 271 31.96 -7.90 18.73
C THR A 271 33.38 -8.45 18.58
N LEU A 272 33.93 -8.46 17.36
CA LEU A 272 35.30 -8.90 17.11
C LEU A 272 36.33 -7.98 17.77
N ALA A 273 36.13 -6.65 17.70
CA ALA A 273 36.98 -5.67 18.35
C ALA A 273 36.93 -5.80 19.89
N PHE A 274 35.76 -6.07 20.46
CA PHE A 274 35.60 -6.32 21.90
C PHE A 274 36.33 -7.60 22.35
N LEU A 275 36.17 -8.70 21.59
CA LEU A 275 36.77 -10.00 21.93
C LEU A 275 38.30 -10.01 21.79
N PHE A 276 38.81 -9.49 20.68
CA PHE A 276 40.22 -9.63 20.30
C PHE A 276 41.06 -8.35 20.45
N GLY A 277 40.42 -7.21 20.67
CA GLY A 277 41.08 -5.90 20.75
C GLY A 277 41.29 -5.29 19.36
N SER A 278 41.38 -3.96 19.32
CA SER A 278 41.71 -3.22 18.11
C SER A 278 43.21 -2.92 18.09
N PRO A 279 43.93 -3.15 16.98
CA PRO A 279 45.37 -2.85 16.90
C PRO A 279 45.74 -1.40 17.24
N ARG A 280 44.76 -0.47 17.17
CA ARG A 280 44.98 0.97 17.31
C ARG A 280 44.63 1.58 18.66
N LEU A 281 43.76 0.94 19.45
CA LEU A 281 43.23 1.54 20.70
C LEU A 281 43.56 0.70 21.93
N ASP A 282 43.38 -0.61 21.85
CA ASP A 282 43.80 -1.52 22.92
C ASP A 282 44.15 -2.89 22.30
N PRO A 283 45.43 -3.28 22.25
CA PRO A 283 45.87 -4.52 21.60
C PRO A 283 45.46 -5.79 22.38
N TRP A 284 44.79 -5.64 23.52
CA TRP A 284 44.40 -6.74 24.41
C TRP A 284 42.88 -6.75 24.60
N GLY A 285 42.19 -7.52 23.74
CA GLY A 285 40.76 -7.77 23.88
C GLY A 285 40.39 -8.57 25.12
N PHE A 286 39.08 -8.63 25.40
CA PHE A 286 38.51 -9.28 26.58
C PHE A 286 38.98 -10.74 26.76
N VAL A 287 39.09 -11.51 25.67
CA VAL A 287 39.54 -12.91 25.70
C VAL A 287 40.97 -13.02 26.23
N ARG A 288 41.83 -12.06 25.90
CA ARG A 288 43.23 -12.06 26.36
C ARG A 288 43.34 -11.59 27.81
N ARG A 289 42.52 -10.63 28.25
CA ARG A 289 42.44 -10.18 29.64
C ARG A 289 41.99 -11.32 30.56
N ILE A 290 40.87 -11.99 30.24
CA ILE A 290 40.41 -13.17 30.99
C ILE A 290 41.44 -14.29 30.98
N SER A 291 42.05 -14.58 29.82
CA SER A 291 43.07 -15.62 29.74
C SER A 291 44.27 -15.33 30.63
N ILE A 292 44.66 -14.07 30.82
CA ILE A 292 45.76 -13.68 31.71
C ILE A 292 45.29 -13.71 33.17
N ASP A 293 44.13 -13.13 33.48
CA ASP A 293 43.60 -13.00 34.84
C ASP A 293 43.22 -14.34 35.47
N ILE A 294 42.81 -15.34 34.68
CA ILE A 294 42.50 -16.70 35.16
C ILE A 294 43.75 -17.58 35.25
N TRP A 295 44.70 -17.47 34.30
CA TRP A 295 45.91 -18.31 34.33
C TRP A 295 46.97 -17.85 35.33
N TYR A 296 47.05 -16.54 35.63
CA TYR A 296 48.01 -16.02 36.60
C TYR A 296 47.85 -16.64 38.00
N PRO A 297 46.64 -16.69 38.60
CA PRO A 297 46.47 -17.31 39.92
C PRO A 297 46.63 -18.83 39.88
N ILE A 298 46.21 -19.50 38.80
CA ILE A 298 46.32 -20.97 38.67
C ILE A 298 47.78 -21.41 38.55
N ARG A 299 48.64 -20.66 37.83
CA ARG A 299 50.07 -20.96 37.73
C ARG A 299 50.81 -20.72 39.05
N THR A 300 50.39 -19.76 39.86
CA THR A 300 50.97 -19.56 41.21
C THR A 300 50.54 -20.63 42.22
N PHE A 301 49.37 -21.26 42.02
CA PHE A 301 48.89 -22.34 42.90
C PHE A 301 49.39 -23.74 42.50
N ILE A 302 49.85 -23.91 41.25
CA ILE A 302 50.44 -25.17 40.74
C ILE A 302 51.90 -24.89 40.35
N SER A 303 52.73 -24.48 41.32
CA SER A 303 54.16 -24.76 41.24
C SER A 303 54.40 -26.01 42.05
N GLN A 304 54.63 -27.09 41.31
CA GLN A 304 55.04 -28.39 41.78
C GLN A 304 56.32 -28.26 42.59
N ASP A 305 56.35 -28.93 43.76
CA ASP A 305 57.59 -29.38 44.41
C ASP A 305 58.53 -29.91 43.34
N ASP A 306 59.68 -29.27 43.17
CA ASP A 306 60.97 -29.91 42.92
C ASP A 306 62.07 -28.83 42.88
N ASP A 307 63.14 -29.12 43.62
CA ASP A 307 64.26 -28.27 44.00
C ASP A 307 64.99 -27.58 42.83
N VAL A 308 65.09 -26.25 42.85
CA VAL A 308 66.30 -25.50 42.43
C VAL A 308 66.38 -24.15 43.18
N ASN A 309 67.46 -23.96 43.93
CA ASN A 309 67.88 -22.69 44.54
C ASN A 309 67.89 -21.50 43.56
N LEU A 310 67.13 -20.44 43.86
CA LEU A 310 67.35 -19.06 43.37
C LEU A 310 66.81 -18.06 44.41
N PRO A 311 67.44 -16.89 44.58
CA PRO A 311 67.25 -16.06 45.76
C PRO A 311 65.92 -15.32 45.72
N TYR A 312 65.27 -15.37 46.87
CA TYR A 312 64.02 -14.71 47.24
C TYR A 312 64.14 -13.18 47.05
N TYR A 313 63.42 -12.61 46.08
CA TYR A 313 63.09 -11.18 46.10
C TYR A 313 61.62 -11.07 46.51
N GLU A 314 61.42 -10.57 47.72
CA GLU A 314 60.14 -10.39 48.39
C GLU A 314 59.26 -9.40 47.57
N ILE A 315 58.21 -9.91 46.91
CA ILE A 315 57.22 -9.08 46.23
C ILE A 315 56.14 -8.73 47.26
N ASP A 316 56.18 -7.47 47.72
CA ASP A 316 55.29 -6.93 48.74
C ASP A 316 53.82 -6.86 48.27
N PHE A 317 53.04 -7.84 48.73
CA PHE A 317 51.60 -8.00 48.47
C PHE A 317 50.76 -6.78 48.91
N LYS A 318 51.28 -5.91 49.80
CA LYS A 318 50.60 -4.66 50.20
C LYS A 318 50.47 -3.66 49.05
N LYS A 319 51.41 -3.67 48.09
CA LYS A 319 51.39 -2.70 46.97
C LYS A 319 50.32 -3.03 45.93
N TYR A 320 49.96 -4.30 45.77
CA TYR A 320 48.88 -4.74 44.88
C TYR A 320 47.48 -4.45 45.45
N LEU A 321 47.31 -4.58 46.77
CA LEU A 321 46.02 -4.32 47.42
C LEU A 321 45.62 -2.82 47.41
N ALA A 322 46.62 -1.93 47.33
CA ALA A 322 46.40 -0.48 47.22
C ALA A 322 45.87 -0.05 45.84
N ILE A 323 46.28 -0.73 44.76
CA ILE A 323 45.83 -0.41 43.39
C ILE A 323 44.37 -0.84 43.21
N HIS A 324 43.98 -1.99 43.79
CA HIS A 324 42.61 -2.50 43.65
C HIS A 324 41.56 -1.70 44.43
N LYS A 325 41.94 -1.06 45.54
CA LYS A 325 41.05 -0.19 46.33
C LYS A 325 40.77 1.17 45.67
N ASN A 326 41.65 1.63 44.79
CA ASN A 326 41.46 2.89 44.06
C ASN A 326 40.66 2.73 42.76
N LEU A 327 40.53 1.51 42.24
CA LEU A 327 39.70 1.22 41.06
C LEU A 327 38.23 0.95 41.37
N SER A 328 37.85 0.76 42.64
CA SER A 328 36.45 0.60 43.07
C SER A 328 35.78 1.92 43.48
N LYS A 329 36.38 3.07 43.15
CA LYS A 329 35.87 4.42 43.46
C LYS A 329 35.83 5.37 42.25
N LEU A 330 36.00 4.82 41.05
CA LEU A 330 35.66 5.43 39.76
C LEU A 330 34.55 4.59 39.14
#